data_AF-A0A831PKT0-F1
#
_entry.id   AF-A0A831PKT0-F1
#
_cell.length_a   1.000
_cell.length_b   1.000
_cell.length_c   1.000
_cell.angle_alpha   90.00
_cell.angle_beta   90.00
_cell.angle_gamma   90.00
#
_symmetry.space_group_name_H-M   'P 1'
#
loop_
_entity.id
_entity.type
_entity.pdbx_description
1 polymer ?
#
loop_
_entity_poly.entity_id
_entity_poly.type
_entity_poly.pdbx_seq_one_letter_code
_entity_poly.pdbx_strand_id
1 'polypeptide(L)'
;MRQLKRWKCAVCGEEIIEGQLFTFYAKGPVHWECLERELAAKLYKDVDTAALLRLDRFLHEGIVLAKQLEYMAQSEEARKKIEEVRKQLEVLAAKLTKEITNIK
;
A
#
# COMPACT_ATOMS: atom_id res chain seq x y z
N MET A 1 -1.58 -8.76 -23.32
CA MET A 1 -1.05 -8.60 -21.95
C MET A 1 -1.35 -7.16 -21.51
N ARG A 2 -1.97 -6.96 -20.34
CA ARG A 2 -2.24 -5.59 -19.83
C ARG A 2 -0.90 -4.92 -19.50
N GLN A 3 -0.73 -3.67 -19.93
CA GLN A 3 0.44 -2.88 -19.55
C GLN A 3 0.29 -2.50 -18.07
N LEU A 4 1.19 -3.01 -17.24
CA LEU A 4 1.24 -2.66 -15.82
C LEU A 4 1.67 -1.20 -15.66
N LYS A 5 0.98 -0.49 -14.77
CA LYS A 5 1.40 0.87 -14.42
C LYS A 5 2.77 0.85 -13.75
N ARG A 6 3.55 1.89 -14.01
CA ARG A 6 4.91 2.08 -13.49
C ARG A 6 5.01 3.46 -12.87
N TRP A 7 5.73 3.55 -11.76
CA TRP A 7 6.02 4.77 -11.05
C TRP A 7 7.49 4.82 -10.64
N LYS A 8 7.98 6.00 -10.28
CA LYS A 8 9.31 6.18 -9.70
C LYS A 8 9.15 6.42 -8.20
N CYS A 9 9.87 5.66 -7.38
CA CYS A 9 9.85 5.82 -5.93
C CYS A 9 10.43 7.19 -5.55
N ALA A 10 9.68 7.96 -4.75
CA ALA A 10 10.08 9.29 -4.31
C ALA A 10 11.28 9.29 -3.33
N VAL A 11 11.64 8.13 -2.78
CA VAL A 11 12.73 7.98 -1.80
C VAL A 11 13.99 7.42 -2.43
N CYS A 12 13.93 6.24 -3.05
CA CYS A 12 15.12 5.59 -3.63
C CYS A 12 15.33 5.87 -5.12
N GLY A 13 14.32 6.42 -5.81
CA GLY A 13 14.39 6.67 -7.25
C GLY A 13 14.22 5.44 -8.15
N GLU A 14 14.12 4.25 -7.58
CA GLU A 14 13.90 3.00 -8.32
C GLU A 14 12.45 2.87 -8.80
N GLU A 15 12.23 1.96 -9.76
CA GLU A 15 10.90 1.71 -10.32
C GLU A 15 9.98 0.97 -9.34
N ILE A 16 8.72 1.38 -9.32
CA ILE A 16 7.59 0.69 -8.71
C ILE A 16 6.69 0.17 -9.82
N ILE A 17 6.40 -1.12 -9.80
CA ILE A 17 5.53 -1.80 -10.75
C ILE A 17 4.19 -2.12 -10.07
N GLU A 18 3.08 -1.92 -10.78
CA GLU A 18 1.75 -2.30 -10.32
C GLU A 18 1.72 -3.76 -9.85
N GLY A 19 1.28 -3.97 -8.61
CA GLY A 19 1.28 -5.28 -7.94
C GLY A 19 2.41 -5.49 -6.95
N GLN A 20 3.42 -4.62 -6.91
CA GLN A 20 4.39 -4.56 -5.82
C GLN A 20 3.77 -3.94 -4.55
N LEU A 21 4.48 -4.05 -3.42
CA LEU A 21 4.08 -3.42 -2.17
C LEU A 21 4.53 -1.95 -2.14
N PHE A 22 3.59 -1.03 -2.35
CA PHE A 22 3.85 0.41 -2.40
C PHE A 22 2.63 1.20 -1.95
N THR A 23 2.83 2.49 -1.63
CA THR A 23 1.75 3.43 -1.33
C THR A 23 2.02 4.79 -1.96
N PHE A 24 1.07 5.72 -1.80
CA PHE A 24 1.23 7.13 -2.16
C PHE A 24 1.17 7.99 -0.90
N TYR A 25 2.12 8.92 -0.77
CA TYR A 25 2.14 9.91 0.30
C TYR A 25 2.44 11.30 -0.29
N ALA A 26 2.67 12.29 0.57
CA ALA A 26 2.84 13.69 0.17
C ALA A 26 3.92 13.93 -0.90
N LYS A 27 5.02 13.14 -0.92
CA LYS A 27 6.08 13.29 -1.94
C LYS A 27 5.87 12.43 -3.20
N GLY A 28 4.80 11.65 -3.28
CA GLY A 28 4.46 10.82 -4.44
C GLY A 28 4.40 9.31 -4.16
N PRO A 29 4.60 8.46 -5.19
CA PRO A 29 4.66 7.00 -5.05
C PRO A 29 5.90 6.58 -4.24
N VAL A 30 5.78 5.59 -3.36
CA VAL A 30 6.90 5.13 -2.53
C VAL A 30 6.80 3.62 -2.25
N HIS A 31 7.91 2.88 -2.35
CA HIS A 31 7.95 1.50 -1.88
C HIS A 31 7.64 1.49 -0.39
N TRP A 32 6.88 0.49 0.06
CA TRP A 32 6.47 0.45 1.47
C TRP A 32 7.68 0.43 2.43
N GLU A 33 8.71 -0.35 2.10
CA GLU A 33 9.96 -0.39 2.87
C GLU A 33 10.72 0.94 2.89
N CYS A 34 10.65 1.71 1.79
CA CYS A 34 11.27 3.04 1.74
C CYS A 34 10.52 4.02 2.65
N LEU A 35 9.19 3.93 2.72
CA LEU A 35 8.40 4.72 3.64
C LEU A 35 8.73 4.36 5.10
N GLU A 36 8.81 3.07 5.45
CA GLU A 36 9.20 2.63 6.79
C GLU A 36 10.57 3.18 7.20
N ARG A 37 11.56 3.14 6.29
CA ARG A 37 12.90 3.71 6.53
C ARG A 37 12.86 5.21 6.72
N GLU A 38 12.08 5.94 5.91
CA GLU A 38 11.94 7.40 6.06
C GLU A 38 11.32 7.78 7.42
N LEU A 39 10.41 6.94 7.93
CA LEU A 39 9.75 7.14 9.21
C LEU A 39 10.52 6.57 10.41
N ALA A 40 11.62 5.83 10.21
CA ALA A 40 12.30 5.06 11.25
C ALA A 40 12.64 5.86 12.52
N ALA A 41 13.14 7.10 12.37
CA ALA A 41 13.48 7.97 13.49
C ALA A 41 12.26 8.35 14.36
N LYS A 42 11.07 8.43 13.75
CA LYS A 42 9.80 8.71 14.42
C LYS A 42 9.25 7.45 15.08
N LEU A 43 9.26 6.32 14.37
CA LEU A 43 8.77 5.03 14.87
C LEU A 43 9.52 4.58 16.13
N TYR A 44 10.81 4.90 16.23
CA TYR A 44 11.60 4.59 17.42
C TYR A 44 11.09 5.31 18.69
N LYS A 45 10.47 6.49 18.54
CA LYS A 45 10.01 7.34 19.64
C LYS A 45 8.51 7.22 19.92
N ASP A 46 7.76 6.64 19.00
CA ASP A 46 6.29 6.55 19.06
C ASP A 46 5.83 5.15 18.64
N VAL A 47 5.53 4.34 19.67
CA VAL A 47 5.09 2.95 19.53
C VAL A 47 3.70 2.87 18.87
N ASP A 48 2.83 3.86 19.08
CA ASP A 48 1.49 3.87 18.50
C ASP A 48 1.58 4.12 16.99
N THR A 49 2.41 5.08 16.56
CA THR A 49 2.70 5.26 15.13
C THR A 49 3.32 4.00 14.52
N ALA A 50 4.19 3.30 15.25
CA ALA A 50 4.75 2.02 14.79
C ALA A 50 3.68 0.93 14.62
N ALA A 51 2.73 0.82 15.55
CA ALA A 51 1.61 -0.11 15.45
C ALA A 51 0.69 0.23 14.26
N LEU A 52 0.36 1.51 14.07
CA LEU A 52 -0.43 1.98 12.93
C LEU A 52 0.28 1.69 11.60
N LEU A 53 1.60 1.88 11.53
CA LEU A 53 2.37 1.55 10.33
C LEU A 53 2.33 0.05 10.02
N ARG A 54 2.36 -0.82 11.03
CA ARG A 54 2.21 -2.28 10.81
C ARG A 54 0.82 -2.64 10.29
N LEU A 55 -0.22 -1.98 10.78
CA LEU A 55 -1.57 -2.12 10.24
C LEU A 55 -1.64 -1.62 8.78
N ASP A 56 -1.02 -0.49 8.47
CA ASP A 56 -0.94 0.04 7.10
C ASP A 56 -0.28 -0.97 6.15
N ARG A 57 0.83 -1.59 6.57
CA ARG A 57 1.48 -2.68 5.80
C ARG A 57 0.51 -3.79 5.46
N PHE A 58 -0.21 -4.29 6.47
CA PHE A 58 -1.16 -5.39 6.30
C PHE A 58 -2.25 -5.04 5.27
N LEU A 59 -2.76 -3.82 5.29
CA LEU A 59 -3.73 -3.37 4.30
C LEU A 59 -3.15 -3.39 2.88
N HIS A 60 -1.92 -2.90 2.69
CA HIS A 60 -1.25 -2.92 1.38
C HIS A 60 -0.93 -4.34 0.89
N GLU A 61 -0.48 -5.23 1.78
CA GLU A 61 -0.30 -6.66 1.48
C GLU A 61 -1.64 -7.31 1.06
N GLY A 62 -2.73 -6.96 1.75
CA GLY A 62 -4.08 -7.37 1.39
C GLY A 62 -4.52 -6.88 0.02
N ILE A 63 -4.18 -5.64 -0.37
CA ILE A 63 -4.46 -5.10 -1.72
C ILE A 63 -3.70 -5.90 -2.79
N VAL A 64 -2.41 -6.19 -2.56
CA VAL A 64 -1.59 -6.98 -3.48
C VAL A 64 -2.19 -8.38 -3.65
N LEU A 65 -2.54 -9.04 -2.55
CA LEU A 65 -3.19 -10.34 -2.58
C LEU A 65 -4.53 -10.30 -3.32
N ALA A 66 -5.39 -9.32 -3.03
CA ALA A 66 -6.70 -9.21 -3.67
C ALA A 66 -6.56 -9.05 -5.19
N LYS A 67 -5.59 -8.27 -5.68
CA LYS A 67 -5.29 -8.19 -7.12
C LYS A 67 -4.90 -9.54 -7.70
N GLN A 68 -4.06 -10.32 -7.02
CA GLN A 68 -3.68 -11.67 -7.46
C GLN A 68 -4.90 -12.60 -7.50
N LEU A 69 -5.76 -12.54 -6.49
CA LEU A 69 -6.98 -13.35 -6.40
C LEU A 69 -8.01 -12.99 -7.47
N GLU A 70 -8.14 -11.72 -7.88
CA GLU A 70 -8.99 -11.30 -9.00
C GLU A 70 -8.61 -12.01 -10.31
N TYR A 71 -7.30 -12.25 -10.54
CA TYR A 71 -6.80 -12.98 -11.69
C TYR A 71 -7.03 -14.49 -11.59
N MET A 72 -6.98 -15.05 -10.38
CA MET A 72 -7.22 -16.47 -10.14
C MET A 72 -8.71 -16.83 -10.17
N ALA A 73 -9.59 -15.91 -9.80
CA ALA A 73 -11.02 -16.13 -9.72
C ALA A 73 -11.61 -16.48 -11.10
N GLN A 74 -12.25 -17.65 -11.17
CA GLN A 74 -12.88 -18.16 -12.39
C GLN A 74 -14.30 -17.66 -12.57
N SER A 75 -15.05 -17.47 -11.47
CA SER A 75 -16.41 -16.92 -11.52
C SER A 75 -16.42 -15.40 -11.43
N GLU A 76 -17.33 -14.78 -12.17
CA GLU A 76 -17.50 -13.32 -12.17
C GLU A 76 -18.01 -12.81 -10.81
N GLU A 77 -18.83 -13.60 -10.12
CA GLU A 77 -19.31 -13.28 -8.78
C GLU A 77 -18.16 -13.19 -7.76
N ALA A 78 -17.26 -14.18 -7.74
CA ALA A 78 -16.10 -14.16 -6.85
C ALA A 78 -15.17 -12.99 -7.19
N ARG A 79 -14.91 -12.75 -8.49
CA ARG A 79 -14.07 -11.63 -8.94
C ARG A 79 -14.62 -10.29 -8.47
N LYS A 80 -15.93 -10.05 -8.62
CA LYS A 80 -16.59 -8.83 -8.15
C LYS A 80 -16.49 -8.66 -6.64
N LYS A 81 -16.63 -9.75 -5.87
CA LYS A 81 -16.51 -9.67 -4.41
C LYS A 81 -15.08 -9.32 -3.98
N ILE A 82 -14.08 -9.90 -4.62
CA ILE A 82 -12.67 -9.59 -4.35
C ILE A 82 -12.37 -8.13 -4.71
N GLU A 83 -12.85 -7.66 -5.86
CA GLU A 83 -12.68 -6.25 -6.27
C GLU A 83 -13.32 -5.28 -5.27
N GLU A 84 -14.51 -5.59 -4.76
CA GLU A 84 -15.18 -4.80 -3.73
C GLU A 84 -14.33 -4.70 -2.46
N VAL A 85 -13.83 -5.83 -1.96
CA VAL A 85 -12.95 -5.89 -0.78
C VAL A 85 -11.66 -5.12 -1.03
N ARG A 86 -11.03 -5.28 -2.20
CA ARG A 86 -9.82 -4.53 -2.56
C ARG A 86 -10.05 -3.03 -2.50
N LYS A 87 -11.16 -2.53 -3.05
CA LYS A 87 -11.49 -1.09 -3.01
C LYS A 87 -11.66 -0.58 -1.58
N GLN A 88 -12.25 -1.37 -0.69
CA GLN A 88 -12.36 -1.03 0.73
C GLN A 88 -10.97 -0.94 1.39
N LEU A 89 -10.08 -1.91 1.12
CA LEU A 89 -8.70 -1.88 1.59
C LEU A 89 -7.93 -0.66 1.06
N GLU A 90 -8.07 -0.33 -0.23
CA GLU A 90 -7.44 0.85 -0.85
C GLU A 90 -7.86 2.15 -0.15
N VAL A 91 -9.16 2.30 0.17
CA VAL A 91 -9.66 3.47 0.90
C VAL A 91 -9.10 3.54 2.31
N LEU A 92 -9.09 2.42 3.04
CA LEU A 92 -8.56 2.36 4.41
C LEU A 92 -7.05 2.65 4.43
N ALA A 93 -6.29 2.01 3.54
CA ALA A 93 -4.85 2.18 3.43
C ALA A 93 -4.49 3.64 3.08
N ALA A 94 -5.19 4.26 2.13
CA ALA A 94 -4.95 5.65 1.76
C ALA A 94 -5.19 6.63 2.92
N LYS A 95 -6.26 6.41 3.71
CA LYS A 95 -6.53 7.21 4.92
C LYS A 95 -5.44 7.01 5.97
N LEU A 96 -5.08 5.76 6.26
CA LEU A 96 -4.11 5.42 7.29
C LEU A 96 -2.69 5.90 6.94
N THR A 97 -2.23 5.70 5.70
CA THR A 97 -0.96 6.25 5.20
C THR A 97 -0.92 7.78 5.39
N LYS A 98 -2.02 8.48 5.07
CA LYS A 98 -2.12 9.95 5.25
C LYS A 98 -2.06 10.35 6.73
N GLU A 99 -2.69 9.61 7.63
CA GLU A 99 -2.64 9.87 9.07
C GLU A 99 -1.23 9.69 9.61
N ILE A 100 -0.61 8.53 9.37
CA ILE A 100 0.75 8.18 9.82
C ILE A 100 1.79 9.24 9.38
N THR A 101 1.71 9.66 8.11
CA THR A 101 2.65 10.63 7.53
C THR A 101 2.41 12.07 7.96
N ASN A 102 1.26 12.38 8.58
CA ASN A 102 0.93 13.73 9.08
C ASN A 102 0.94 13.86 10.61
N ILE A 103 1.06 12.76 11.36
CA ILE A 103 1.26 12.84 12.82
C ILE A 103 2.53 13.67 13.10
N LYS A 104 2.43 14.68 13.97
CA LYS A 104 3.53 15.58 14.32
C LYS A 104 4.52 14.96 15.29
#